data_AF-A0A554LAX1-F1
#
_entry.id   AF-A0A554LAX1-F1
#
_cell.length_a   1.000
_cell.length_b   1.000
_cell.length_c   1.000
_cell.angle_alpha   90.00
_cell.angle_beta   90.00
_cell.angle_gamma   90.00
#
_symmetry.space_group_name_H-M   'P 1'
#
loop_
_entity.id
_entity.type
_entity.pdbx_description
1 polymer ?
#
loop_
_entity_poly.entity_id
_entity_poly.type
_entity_poly.pdbx_seq_one_letter_code
_entity_poly.pdbx_strand_id
1 'polypeptide(L)' 'MISQEAIVEFKELYFQEYKVKLTDEQALDYGTRLVGLVKAVYGKNLPKVNFIDKDNKKENN' A
#
# COMPACT_ATOMS: atom_id res chain seq x y z
N MET A 1 2.38 7.75 10.63
CA MET A 1 3.06 8.23 9.40
C MET A 1 3.28 7.00 8.52
N ILE A 2 3.04 7.08 7.21
CA ILE A 2 3.28 5.93 6.30
C ILE A 2 4.80 5.77 6.16
N SER A 3 5.30 4.53 6.25
CA SER A 3 6.74 4.26 6.11
C SER A 3 7.18 4.42 4.66
N GLN A 4 8.46 4.74 4.45
CA GLN A 4 9.02 4.85 3.10
C GLN A 4 8.93 3.52 2.34
N GLU A 5 9.11 2.39 3.01
CA GLU A 5 8.95 1.05 2.43
C GLU A 5 7.55 0.82 1.89
N ALA A 6 6.51 1.16 2.67
CA ALA A 6 5.12 1.05 2.21
C ALA A 6 4.81 1.99 1.03
N ILE A 7 5.47 3.15 0.96
CA ILE A 7 5.35 4.05 -0.21
C ILE A 7 5.97 3.42 -1.46
N VAL A 8 7.15 2.79 -1.33
CA VAL A 8 7.81 2.10 -2.45
C VAL A 8 6.94 0.95 -2.96
N GLU A 9 6.48 0.08 -2.05
CA GLU A 9 5.63 -1.06 -2.41
C GLU A 9 4.31 -0.60 -3.05
N PHE A 10 3.67 0.44 -2.49
CA PHE A 10 2.46 1.00 -3.06
C PHE A 10 2.66 1.51 -4.49
N LYS A 11 3.79 2.17 -4.78
CA LYS A 11 4.13 2.62 -6.14
C LYS A 11 4.32 1.47 -7.11
N GLU A 12 4.95 0.38 -6.67
CA GLU A 12 5.15 -0.83 -7.47
C GLU A 12 3.81 -1.48 -7.82
N LEU A 13 2.94 -1.68 -6.83
CA LEU A 13 1.60 -2.24 -7.03
C LEU A 13 0.75 -1.37 -7.97
N TYR A 14 0.77 -0.04 -7.76
CA TYR A 14 0.03 0.89 -8.61
C TYR A 14 0.53 0.86 -10.06
N PHE A 15 1.84 0.77 -10.26
CA PHE A 15 2.41 0.64 -11.61
C PHE A 15 2.05 -0.70 -12.24
N GLN A 16 2.05 -1.81 -11.49
CA GLN A 16 1.68 -3.12 -12.02
C GLN A 16 0.25 -3.14 -12.57
N GLU A 17 -0.70 -2.55 -11.84
CA GLU A 17 -2.11 -2.55 -12.19
C GLU A 17 -2.44 -1.53 -13.29
N TYR A 18 -2.00 -0.28 -13.11
CA TYR A 18 -2.44 0.84 -13.96
C TYR A 18 -1.42 1.28 -15.01
N LYS A 19 -0.19 0.74 -14.96
CA LYS A 19 0.95 1.17 -15.80
C LYS A 19 1.31 2.64 -15.67
N VAL A 20 0.92 3.29 -14.57
CA VAL A 20 1.22 4.70 -14.26
C VAL A 20 2.29 4.76 -13.17
N LYS A 21 3.34 5.55 -13.40
CA LYS A 21 4.39 5.82 -12.41
C LYS A 21 3.99 7.01 -11.54
N LEU A 22 3.90 6.79 -10.22
CA LEU A 22 3.63 7.84 -9.26
C LEU A 22 4.91 8.53 -8.78
N THR A 23 4.80 9.81 -8.41
CA THR A 23 5.79 10.48 -7.56
C THR A 23 5.60 10.07 -6.10
N ASP A 24 6.59 10.37 -5.26
CA ASP A 24 6.50 10.10 -3.82
C ASP A 24 5.36 10.90 -3.17
N GLU A 25 5.14 12.14 -3.61
CA GLU A 25 4.05 12.99 -3.13
C GLU A 25 2.68 12.42 -3.50
N GLN A 26 2.51 11.94 -4.75
CA GLN A 26 1.27 11.29 -5.18
C GLN A 26 1.02 9.98 -4.42
N ALA A 27 2.06 9.17 -4.24
CA ALA A 27 1.96 7.93 -3.49
C ALA A 27 1.59 8.19 -2.01
N LEU A 28 2.15 9.24 -1.41
CA LEU A 28 1.82 9.66 -0.06
C LEU A 28 0.38 10.16 0.06
N ASP A 29 -0.09 10.99 -0.88
CA ASP A 29 -1.48 11.46 -0.91
C ASP A 29 -2.45 10.28 -1.03
N TYR A 30 -2.24 9.41 -2.03
CA TYR A 30 -3.14 8.30 -2.32
C TYR A 30 -3.16 7.27 -1.19
N GLY A 31 -1.98 6.91 -0.67
CA GLY A 31 -1.86 6.01 0.48
C GLY A 31 -2.53 6.59 1.72
N THR A 32 -2.38 7.90 1.98
CA THR A 32 -3.04 8.56 3.12
C THR A 32 -4.55 8.54 2.98
N ARG A 33 -5.07 8.84 1.78
CA ARG A 33 -6.51 8.80 1.48
C ARG A 33 -7.08 7.39 1.61
N LEU A 34 -6.35 6.37 1.15
CA LEU A 34 -6.73 4.97 1.29
C LEU A 34 -6.83 4.57 2.76
N VAL A 35 -5.80 4.85 3.56
CA VAL A 35 -5.81 4.58 5.01
C VAL A 35 -6.96 5.31 5.70
N GLY A 36 -7.22 6.56 5.31
CA GLY A 36 -8.34 7.35 5.81
C GLY A 36 -9.69 6.71 5.50
N LEU A 37 -9.90 6.27 4.26
CA LEU A 37 -11.13 5.59 3.83
C LEU A 37 -11.36 4.30 4.63
N VAL A 38 -10.33 3.45 4.74
CA VAL A 38 -10.43 2.18 5.47
C VAL A 38 -10.79 2.46 6.94
N LYS A 39 -10.16 3.44 7.58
CA LYS A 39 -10.49 3.86 8.95
C LYS A 39 -11.91 4.41 9.07
N ALA A 40 -12.39 5.18 8.09
CA ALA A 40 -13.74 5.74 8.12
C ALA A 40 -14.81 4.66 7.98
N VAL A 41 -14.58 3.67 7.11
CA VAL A 41 -15.53 2.57 6.85
C VAL A 41 -15.56 1.58 8.01
N TYR A 42 -14.39 1.15 8.49
CA TYR A 42 -14.29 0.06 9.46
C TYR A 42 -14.12 0.54 10.90
N GLY A 43 -13.65 1.77 11.13
CA GLY A 43 -13.46 2.33 12.47
C GLY A 43 -12.64 1.42 13.38
N LYS A 44 -13.24 1.01 14.51
CA LYS A 44 -12.66 0.05 15.47
C LYS A 44 -12.85 -1.41 15.09
N ASN A 45 -13.70 -1.68 14.11
CA ASN A 45 -14.01 -3.02 13.60
C ASN A 45 -13.16 -3.35 12.37
N LEU A 46 -11.91 -2.85 12.33
CA LEU A 46 -10.97 -3.26 11.30
C LEU A 46 -10.89 -4.79 11.34
N PRO A 47 -11.18 -5.49 10.22
CA PRO A 47 -11.00 -6.92 10.17
C PRO A 47 -9.56 -7.21 10.60
N LYS A 48 -9.35 -8.23 11.45
CA LYS A 48 -8.00 -8.72 11.71
C LYS A 48 -7.52 -9.34 10.40
N VAL A 49 -6.92 -8.50 9.56
CA VAL A 49 -6.37 -8.98 8.31
C VAL A 49 -5.03 -9.58 8.66
N ASN A 50 -4.96 -10.91 8.61
CA ASN A 50 -3.70 -11.64 8.57
C ASN A 50 -3.10 -11.38 7.18
N PHE A 51 -2.62 -10.16 6.92
CA PHE A 51 -2.07 -9.87 5.60
C PHE A 51 -0.89 -10.78 5.34
N ILE A 52 -0.96 -11.33 4.14
CA ILE A 52 -0.09 -12.26 3.49
C ILE A 52 1.21 -11.51 3.21
N ASP A 53 2.02 -11.33 4.24
CA ASP A 53 3.44 -11.02 4.11
C ASP A 53 4.21 -12.31 3.79
N LYS A 54 3.57 -13.23 3.05
CA LYS A 54 4.22 -14.46 2.59
C LYS A 54 4.95 -14.14 1.29
N ASP A 55 6.25 -13.94 1.43
CA ASP A 55 7.23 -14.64 0.62
C ASP A 55 6.97 -14.65 -0.89
N ASN A 56 6.81 -13.46 -1.50
CA ASN A 56 7.12 -13.30 -2.92
C ASN A 56 8.42 -12.51 -3.13
N LYS A 57 9.35 -12.58 -2.16
CA LYS A 57 10.77 -12.46 -2.47
C LYS A 57 11.16 -13.74 -3.22
N LYS A 58 10.83 -13.80 -4.51
CA LYS A 58 11.51 -14.74 -5.42
C LYS A 58 12.98 -14.33 -5.42
N GLU A 59 13.77 -14.99 -4.59
CA GLU A 59 15.20 -15.13 -4.81
C GLU A 59 15.39 -15.80 -6.17
N ASN A 60 15.52 -14.99 -7.22
CA ASN A 60 16.14 -15.42 -8.45
C ASN A 60 17.63 -15.16 -8.28
N ASN A 61 18.36 -16.19 -7.82
CA ASN A 61 19.79 -16.31 -8.01
C ASN A 61 20.09 -17.70 -8.54
#